data_AF-A0A7C4Z309-F1
#
_entry.id   AF-A0A7C4Z309-F1
#
_cell.length_a   1.000
_cell.length_b   1.000
_cell.length_c   1.000
_cell.angle_alpha   90.00
_cell.angle_beta   90.00
_cell.angle_gamma   90.00
#
_symmetry.space_group_name_H-M   'P 1'
#
loop_
_entity.id
_entity.type
_entity.pdbx_description
1 polymer ?
#
loop_
_entity_poly.entity_id
_entity_poly.type
_entity_poly.pdbx_seq_one_letter_code
_entity_poly.pdbx_strand_id
1 'polypeptide(L)' 'EDRCKGCGLCTTVCPFDLVHIAEHFNAKGYRPAAQVDPKGECTGCAMCAMMCPDVAIVVYKTVRVP' A
#
# COMPACT_ATOMS: atom_id res chain seq x y z
N GLU A 1 -4.16 1.01 9.19
CA GLU A 1 -3.62 2.36 8.89
C GLU A 1 -2.79 2.97 10.03
N ASP A 2 -2.81 2.40 11.25
CA ASP A 2 -2.25 2.99 12.48
C ASP A 2 -0.73 3.21 12.48
N ARG A 3 0.00 2.46 11.65
CA ARG A 3 1.46 2.61 11.47
C ARG A 3 1.83 3.61 10.38
N CYS A 4 0.92 3.89 9.44
CA CYS A 4 1.22 4.72 8.29
C CYS A 4 1.35 6.20 8.69
N LYS A 5 2.40 6.86 8.21
CA LYS A 5 2.67 8.29 8.41
C LYS A 5 2.43 9.15 7.16
N GLY A 6 1.86 8.57 6.10
CA GLY A 6 1.49 9.31 4.88
C GLY A 6 2.67 9.84 4.05
N CYS A 7 3.83 9.18 4.08
CA CYS A 7 5.04 9.66 3.42
C CYS A 7 5.04 9.58 1.88
N GLY A 8 4.12 8.81 1.29
CA GLY A 8 4.00 8.69 -0.17
C GLY A 8 5.02 7.78 -0.86
N LEU A 9 6.05 7.28 -0.18
CA LEU A 9 7.08 6.44 -0.82
C LEU A 9 6.53 5.18 -1.51
N CYS A 10 5.48 4.58 -0.95
CA CYS A 10 4.85 3.39 -1.55
C CYS A 10 4.12 3.70 -2.87
N THR A 11 3.71 4.95 -3.12
CA THR A 11 3.00 5.35 -4.35
C THR A 11 3.97 5.43 -5.53
N THR A 12 5.25 5.70 -5.30
CA THR A 12 6.26 5.84 -6.36
C THR A 12 6.81 4.50 -6.86
N VAL A 13 6.58 3.41 -6.11
CA VAL A 13 7.13 2.09 -6.39
C VAL A 13 6.10 1.07 -6.86
N CYS A 14 4.80 1.41 -6.85
CA CYS A 14 3.78 0.50 -7.35
C CYS A 14 3.83 0.48 -8.88
N PRO A 15 4.19 -0.65 -9.53
CA PRO A 15 4.31 -0.69 -10.99
C PRO A 15 2.95 -0.61 -11.71
N PHE A 16 1.85 -0.72 -10.97
CA PHE A 16 0.49 -0.65 -11.49
C PHE A 16 -0.25 0.62 -11.02
N ASP A 17 0.44 1.53 -10.32
CA ASP A 17 -0.16 2.76 -9.78
C ASP A 17 -1.42 2.51 -8.93
N LEU A 18 -1.40 1.49 -8.08
CA LEU A 18 -2.55 1.06 -7.25
C LEU A 18 -2.46 1.51 -5.79
N VAL A 19 -1.47 2.33 -5.43
CA VAL A 19 -1.28 2.82 -4.06
C VAL A 19 -1.28 4.33 -4.09
N HIS A 20 -2.21 4.95 -3.37
CA HIS A 20 -2.36 6.40 -3.30
C HIS A 20 -2.45 6.87 -1.85
N ILE A 21 -2.27 8.18 -1.64
CA ILE A 21 -2.54 8.80 -0.34
C ILE A 21 -4.05 9.07 -0.23
N ALA A 22 -4.67 8.57 0.83
CA ALA A 22 -6.08 8.74 1.06
C ALA A 22 -6.44 10.21 1.37
N GLU A 23 -7.68 10.58 1.13
CA GLU A 23 -8.19 11.92 1.46
C GLU A 23 -8.52 12.06 2.95
N HIS A 24 -8.80 10.94 3.64
CA HIS A 24 -9.13 10.91 5.07
C HIS A 24 -7.88 10.90 5.95
N PHE A 25 -8.08 11.26 7.22
CA PHE A 25 -7.06 11.16 8.26
C PHE A 25 -7.23 9.87 9.07
N ASN A 26 -6.11 9.24 9.45
CA ASN A 26 -6.10 8.19 10.46
C ASN A 26 -6.14 8.78 11.88
N ALA A 27 -6.22 7.93 12.91
CA ALA A 27 -6.29 8.34 14.32
C ALA A 27 -5.07 9.16 14.81
N LYS A 28 -3.97 9.19 14.05
CA LYS A 28 -2.75 9.93 14.37
C LYS A 28 -2.63 11.24 13.58
N GLY A 29 -3.65 11.59 12.79
CA GLY A 29 -3.68 12.82 11.99
C GLY A 29 -2.88 12.77 10.69
N TYR A 30 -2.44 11.59 10.24
CA TYR A 30 -1.81 11.42 8.93
C TYR A 30 -2.84 11.02 7.88
N ARG A 31 -2.60 11.39 6.62
CA ARG A 31 -3.31 10.81 5.47
C ARG A 31 -2.63 9.50 5.08
N PRO A 32 -3.20 8.33 5.40
CA PRO A 32 -2.51 7.05 5.19
C PRO A 32 -2.47 6.70 3.70
N ALA A 33 -1.54 5.82 3.34
CA ALA A 33 -1.57 5.18 2.04
C ALA A 33 -2.70 4.14 2.00
N ALA A 34 -3.45 4.10 0.89
CA ALA A 34 -4.50 3.15 0.62
C ALA A 34 -4.28 2.46 -0.73
N GLN A 35 -4.62 1.18 -0.81
CA GLN A 35 -4.68 0.47 -2.08
C GLN A 35 -6.00 0.81 -2.78
N VAL A 36 -5.94 1.20 -4.05
CA VAL A 36 -7.11 1.41 -4.91
C VAL A 36 -7.01 0.43 -6.06
N ASP A 37 -7.72 -0.69 -5.93
CA ASP A 37 -7.64 -1.79 -6.89
C ASP A 37 -9.04 -2.35 -7.24
N PRO A 38 -9.90 -1.56 -7.90
CA PRO A 38 -11.26 -1.98 -8.24
C PRO A 38 -11.30 -3.10 -9.28
N LYS A 39 -10.21 -3.29 -10.04
CA LYS A 39 -10.09 -4.27 -11.12
C LYS A 39 -9.33 -5.55 -10.71
N GLY A 40 -8.72 -5.57 -9.51
CA GLY A 40 -7.94 -6.72 -9.04
C GLY A 40 -6.60 -6.89 -9.79
N GLU A 41 -5.95 -5.80 -10.18
CA GLU A 41 -4.70 -5.77 -10.92
C GLU A 41 -3.46 -5.95 -10.02
N CYS A 42 -3.62 -5.86 -8.69
CA CYS A 42 -2.51 -6.06 -7.76
C CYS A 42 -1.99 -7.51 -7.80
N THR A 43 -0.71 -7.67 -8.15
CA THR A 43 -0.06 -8.98 -8.28
C THR A 43 0.53 -9.52 -6.97
N GLY A 44 0.46 -8.75 -5.89
CA GLY A 44 1.12 -9.08 -4.62
C GLY A 44 2.65 -9.09 -4.70
N CYS A 45 3.26 -8.20 -5.50
CA CYS A 45 4.71 -8.13 -5.70
C CYS A 45 5.53 -7.62 -4.49
N ALA A 46 4.85 -7.09 -3.46
CA ALA A 46 5.44 -6.59 -2.21
C ALA A 46 6.36 -5.36 -2.29
N MET A 47 6.52 -4.70 -3.45
CA MET A 47 7.36 -3.49 -3.57
C MET A 47 6.93 -2.37 -2.61
N CYS A 48 5.62 -2.14 -2.47
CA CYS A 48 5.08 -1.15 -1.53
C CYS A 48 5.42 -1.45 -0.06
N ALA A 49 5.42 -2.73 0.33
CA ALA A 49 5.78 -3.17 1.67
C ALA A 49 7.30 -3.04 1.91
N MET A 50 8.13 -3.42 0.95
CA MET A 50 9.59 -3.32 1.07
C MET A 50 10.08 -1.87 1.16
N MET A 51 9.43 -0.94 0.46
CA MET A 51 9.78 0.48 0.50
C MET A 51 9.25 1.19 1.75
N CYS A 52 8.31 0.60 2.50
CA CYS A 52 7.68 1.26 3.62
C CYS A 52 8.61 1.31 4.85
N PRO A 53 9.09 2.50 5.28
CA PRO A 53 10.03 2.60 6.41
C PRO A 53 9.38 2.25 7.76
N ASP A 54 8.05 2.37 7.86
CA ASP A 54 7.29 2.13 9.08
C ASP A 54 6.68 0.72 9.14
N VAL A 55 6.90 -0.11 8.12
CA VAL A 55 6.33 -1.47 8.00
C VAL A 55 4.79 -1.43 8.16
N ALA A 56 4.16 -0.46 7.48
CA ALA A 56 2.72 -0.21 7.60
C ALA A 56 1.85 -1.02 6.62
N ILE A 57 2.47 -1.72 5.67
CA ILE A 57 1.80 -2.46 4.60
C ILE A 57 2.12 -3.95 4.75
N VAL A 58 1.08 -4.78 4.73
CA VAL A 58 1.18 -6.24 4.67
C VAL A 58 0.64 -6.70 3.32
N VAL A 59 1.37 -7.57 2.63
CA VAL A 59 0.98 -8.08 1.32
C VAL A 59 0.67 -9.56 1.40
N TYR A 60 -0.52 -9.94 0.94
CA TYR A 60 -0.92 -11.33 0.79
C TYR A 60 -0.85 -11.71 -0.68
N LYS A 61 -0.37 -12.91 -0.95
CA LYS A 61 -0.33 -13.48 -2.30
C LYS A 61 -0.88 -14.89 -2.25
N THR A 62 -1.92 -15.16 -3.01
CA THR A 62 -2.40 -16.53 -3.19
C THR A 62 -1.38 -17.31 -4.01
N VAL A 63 -0.91 -18.43 -3.47
CA VAL A 63 -0.05 -19.37 -4.20
C VAL A 63 -0.91 -20.00 -5.30
N ARG A 64 -0.52 -19.84 -6.56
CA ARG A 64 -1.11 -20.63 -7.66
C ARG A 64 -0.49 -22.02 -7.58
N VAL A 65 -1.28 -23.00 -7.15
CA VAL A 65 -0.91 -24.41 -7.26
C VAL A 65 -1.09 -24.82 -8.73
N PRO A 66 -0.10 -25.48 -9.36
CA PRO A 66 -0.21 -25.98 -10.73
C PRO A 66 -1.39 -26.94 -10.91
#